data_AF-A0A920R258-F1
#
_entry.id   AF-A0A920R258-F1
#
_cell.length_a   1.000
_cell.length_b   1.000
_cell.length_c   1.000
_cell.angle_alpha   90.00
_cell.angle_beta   90.00
_cell.angle_gamma   90.00
#
_symmetry.space_group_name_H-M   'P 1'
#
loop_
_entity.id
_entity.type
_entity.pdbx_description
1 polymer ?
#
loop_
_entity_poly.entity_id
_entity_poly.type
_entity_poly.pdbx_seq_one_letter_code
_entity_poly.pdbx_strand_id
1 'polypeptide(L)'
;MAARGRGLVFLPTTPLEINELQYVEDGLGYAFNDRNLLALALTHQSYVNEHPDAPPVSNERLEFLGDSIVGMVVAERIFNGAPELPEGDLTVRRSQVIRKETLAAAARSIGLGNWLVMGTGESTTGGNLRGKLI
;
A
#
# COMPACT_ATOMS: atom_id res chain seq x y z
N MET A 1 5.39 14.44 -38.60
CA MET A 1 5.64 13.11 -38.01
C MET A 1 5.73 13.32 -36.50
N ALA A 2 4.58 13.30 -35.81
CA ALA A 2 4.46 13.74 -34.42
C ALA A 2 4.50 12.55 -33.45
N ALA A 3 5.25 12.74 -32.37
CA ALA A 3 5.54 11.76 -31.35
C ALA A 3 4.28 11.28 -30.61
N ARG A 4 4.23 9.97 -30.33
CA ARG A 4 3.26 9.34 -29.43
C ARG A 4 3.50 9.86 -28.01
N GLY A 5 2.74 10.87 -27.61
CA GLY A 5 2.56 11.20 -26.20
C GLY A 5 1.86 10.03 -25.53
N ARG A 6 2.55 9.32 -24.63
CA ARG A 6 1.90 8.41 -23.68
C ARG A 6 0.93 9.28 -22.88
N GLY A 7 -0.36 9.15 -23.16
CA GLY A 7 -1.39 9.79 -22.36
C GLY A 7 -1.18 9.39 -20.91
N LEU A 8 -1.00 10.38 -20.05
CA LEU A 8 -1.26 10.23 -18.61
C LEU A 8 -2.65 9.61 -18.53
N VAL A 9 -2.72 8.35 -18.12
CA VAL A 9 -3.99 7.68 -17.87
C VAL A 9 -4.55 8.39 -16.65
N PHE A 10 -5.46 9.33 -16.87
CA PHE A 10 -6.28 9.91 -15.84
C PHE A 10 -7.14 8.77 -15.30
N LEU A 11 -6.70 8.15 -14.20
CA LEU A 11 -7.52 7.20 -13.49
C LEU A 11 -8.55 8.04 -12.72
N PRO A 12 -9.85 7.86 -12.98
CA PRO A 12 -10.86 8.61 -12.25
C PRO A 12 -10.66 8.36 -10.75
N THR A 13 -10.73 9.42 -9.96
CA THR A 13 -10.53 9.42 -8.52
C THR A 13 -11.47 8.48 -7.79
N THR A 14 -12.53 7.97 -8.41
CA THR A 14 -13.36 6.92 -7.82
C THR A 14 -12.51 5.70 -7.44
N PRO A 15 -12.49 5.35 -6.16
CA PRO A 15 -13.51 5.66 -5.14
C PRO A 15 -13.22 6.82 -4.16
N LEU A 16 -12.08 7.50 -4.24
CA LEU A 16 -11.68 8.61 -3.35
C LEU A 16 -11.53 9.95 -4.10
N GLU A 17 -12.39 10.93 -3.79
CA GLU A 17 -12.32 12.30 -4.32
C GLU A 17 -11.01 13.03 -3.95
N ILE A 18 -10.65 14.08 -4.70
CA ILE A 18 -9.40 14.86 -4.49
C ILE A 18 -9.27 15.36 -3.05
N ASN A 19 -10.37 15.79 -2.44
CA ASN A 19 -10.39 16.28 -1.06
C ASN A 19 -10.15 15.15 -0.06
N GLU A 20 -10.59 13.93 -0.35
CA GLU A 20 -10.34 12.76 0.50
C GLU A 20 -8.87 12.38 0.46
N LEU A 21 -8.23 12.43 -0.71
CA LEU A 21 -6.80 12.20 -0.87
C LEU A 21 -5.94 13.22 -0.10
N GLN A 22 -6.38 14.48 0.00
CA GLN A 22 -5.68 15.48 0.82
C GLN A 22 -5.62 15.08 2.30
N TYR A 23 -6.71 14.57 2.86
CA TYR A 23 -6.71 14.08 4.25
C TYR A 23 -5.77 12.89 4.45
N VAL A 24 -5.61 12.03 3.43
CA VAL A 24 -4.64 10.94 3.47
C VAL A 24 -3.21 11.48 3.46
N GLU A 25 -2.89 12.42 2.56
CA GLU A 25 -1.57 13.05 2.48
C GLU A 25 -1.19 13.73 3.80
N ASP A 26 -2.13 14.45 4.41
CA ASP A 26 -1.94 15.12 5.70
C ASP A 26 -1.73 14.09 6.83
N GLY A 27 -2.51 13.00 6.83
CA GLY A 27 -2.37 11.91 7.79
C GLY A 27 -1.06 11.13 7.67
N LEU A 28 -0.53 10.99 6.44
CA LEU A 28 0.77 10.38 6.17
C LEU A 28 1.95 11.34 6.35
N GLY A 29 1.69 12.65 6.41
CA GLY A 29 2.73 13.68 6.39
C GLY A 29 3.52 13.71 5.07
N TYR A 30 2.91 13.28 3.96
CA TYR A 30 3.58 13.14 2.67
C TYR A 30 2.63 13.55 1.53
N ALA A 31 3.05 14.55 0.75
CA ALA A 31 2.35 14.98 -0.45
C ALA A 31 2.83 14.19 -1.68
N PHE A 32 1.89 13.55 -2.40
CA PHE A 32 2.22 12.79 -3.59
C PHE A 32 2.32 13.69 -4.80
N ASN A 33 3.38 13.49 -5.61
CA ASN A 33 3.51 14.15 -6.92
C ASN A 33 2.42 13.69 -7.90
N ASP A 34 1.98 12.44 -7.76
CA ASP A 34 0.87 11.86 -8.54
C ASP A 34 -0.16 11.25 -7.58
N ARG A 35 -1.29 11.94 -7.40
CA ARG A 35 -2.39 11.50 -6.54
C ARG A 35 -3.12 10.27 -7.08
N ASN A 36 -3.02 9.98 -8.37
CA ASN A 36 -3.59 8.74 -8.92
C ASN A 36 -2.85 7.52 -8.39
N LEU A 37 -1.54 7.65 -8.11
CA LEU A 37 -0.77 6.58 -7.48
C LEU A 37 -1.25 6.32 -6.05
N LEU A 38 -1.59 7.36 -5.29
CA LEU A 38 -2.16 7.24 -3.95
C LEU A 38 -3.53 6.56 -4.00
N ALA A 39 -4.43 7.02 -4.87
CA ALA A 39 -5.75 6.40 -5.05
C ALA A 39 -5.64 4.92 -5.44
N LEU A 40 -4.71 4.59 -6.36
CA LEU A 40 -4.42 3.22 -6.74
C LEU A 40 -3.90 2.38 -5.55
N ALA A 41 -2.97 2.92 -4.76
CA ALA A 41 -2.42 2.22 -3.59
C ALA A 41 -3.48 1.90 -2.52
N LEU A 42 -4.53 2.72 -2.43
CA LEU A 42 -5.64 2.55 -1.49
C LEU A 42 -6.76 1.64 -2.01
N THR A 43 -6.74 1.23 -3.28
CA THR A 43 -7.82 0.45 -3.90
C THR A 43 -7.51 -1.05 -3.85
N HIS A 44 -8.23 -1.78 -2.99
CA HIS A 44 -8.07 -3.23 -2.82
C HIS A 44 -8.80 -4.01 -3.93
N GLN A 45 -8.28 -5.20 -4.27
CA GLN A 45 -8.85 -6.09 -5.29
C GLN A 45 -10.34 -6.43 -5.07
N SER A 46 -10.80 -6.50 -3.81
CA SER A 46 -12.22 -6.76 -3.53
C SER A 46 -13.15 -5.65 -4.02
N TYR A 47 -12.70 -4.39 -4.07
CA TYR A 47 -13.49 -3.30 -4.63
C TYR A 47 -13.68 -3.50 -6.13
N VAL A 48 -12.59 -3.79 -6.85
CA VAL A 48 -12.58 -4.04 -8.29
C VAL A 48 -13.49 -5.22 -8.65
N ASN A 49 -13.43 -6.30 -7.86
CA ASN A 49 -14.26 -7.48 -8.08
C ASN A 49 -15.77 -7.21 -7.92
N GLU A 50 -16.16 -6.26 -7.06
CA GLU A 50 -17.56 -5.88 -6.83
C GLU A 50 -18.06 -4.79 -7.81
N HIS A 51 -17.16 -4.09 -8.49
CA HIS A 51 -17.48 -2.96 -9.37
C HIS A 51 -16.94 -3.20 -10.79
N PRO A 52 -17.62 -4.02 -11.62
CA PRO A 52 -17.14 -4.38 -12.96
C PRO A 52 -17.07 -3.19 -13.93
N ASP A 53 -17.79 -2.10 -13.64
CA ASP A 53 -17.75 -0.86 -14.42
C ASP A 53 -16.55 0.04 -14.06
N ALA A 54 -15.83 -0.25 -12.96
CA ALA A 54 -14.63 0.47 -12.56
C ALA A 54 -13.40 -0.02 -13.35
N PRO A 55 -12.32 0.78 -13.42
CA PRO A 55 -11.05 0.31 -13.99
C PRO A 55 -10.60 -0.99 -13.30
N PRO A 56 -10.19 -2.03 -14.05
CA PRO A 56 -9.80 -3.32 -13.49
C PRO A 56 -8.36 -3.28 -12.94
N VAL A 57 -8.08 -2.31 -12.07
CA VAL A 57 -6.75 -2.04 -11.55
C VAL A 57 -6.84 -1.84 -10.03
N SER A 58 -6.13 -2.69 -9.31
CA SER A 58 -6.00 -2.67 -7.85
C SER A 58 -4.56 -2.40 -7.43
N ASN A 59 -4.35 -2.27 -6.12
CA ASN A 59 -3.04 -2.11 -5.53
C ASN A 59 -2.12 -3.35 -5.60
N GLU A 60 -2.55 -4.52 -6.09
CA GLU A 60 -1.78 -5.78 -6.03
C GLU A 60 -0.37 -5.67 -6.65
N ARG A 61 -0.22 -4.90 -7.74
CA ARG A 61 1.11 -4.66 -8.35
C ARG A 61 1.99 -3.74 -7.52
N LEU A 62 1.39 -2.77 -6.81
CA LEU A 62 2.10 -1.88 -5.90
C LEU A 62 2.47 -2.61 -4.61
N GLU A 63 1.60 -3.48 -4.11
CA GLU A 63 1.85 -4.41 -3.00
C GLU A 63 3.07 -5.28 -3.28
N PHE A 64 3.10 -5.96 -4.44
CA PHE A 64 4.25 -6.76 -4.86
C PHE A 64 5.58 -5.98 -4.86
N LEU A 65 5.57 -4.74 -5.38
CA LEU A 65 6.75 -3.88 -5.38
C LEU A 65 7.10 -3.39 -3.96
N GLY A 66 6.09 -3.02 -3.18
CA GLY A 66 6.20 -2.49 -1.83
C GLY A 66 6.80 -3.49 -0.86
N ASP A 67 6.41 -4.77 -0.92
CA ASP A 67 6.96 -5.83 -0.07
C ASP A 67 8.48 -5.96 -0.23
N SER A 68 8.96 -5.92 -1.49
CA SER A 68 10.40 -5.93 -1.77
C SER A 68 11.13 -4.70 -1.22
N ILE A 69 10.53 -3.51 -1.31
CA ILE A 69 11.10 -2.26 -0.80
C ILE A 69 11.15 -2.27 0.74
N VAL A 70 10.05 -2.65 1.40
CA VAL A 70 9.98 -2.77 2.86
C VAL A 70 11.00 -3.80 3.35
N GLY A 71 11.07 -4.96 2.70
CA GLY A 71 12.04 -6.00 2.99
C GLY A 71 13.49 -5.51 2.90
N MET A 72 13.81 -4.72 1.88
CA MET A 72 15.13 -4.11 1.70
C MET A 72 15.46 -3.11 2.82
N VAL A 73 14.57 -2.14 3.09
CA VAL A 73 14.79 -1.10 4.12
C VAL A 73 14.93 -1.73 5.51
N VAL A 74 14.11 -2.73 5.83
CA VAL A 74 14.21 -3.45 7.10
C VAL A 74 15.52 -4.24 7.19
N ALA A 75 15.94 -4.89 6.09
CA ALA A 75 17.22 -5.60 6.06
C ALA A 75 18.40 -4.66 6.31
N GLU A 76 18.43 -3.49 5.65
CA GLU A 76 19.46 -2.47 5.86
C GLU A 76 19.50 -2.00 7.31
N ARG A 77 18.33 -1.73 7.91
CA ARG A 77 18.27 -1.25 9.30
C ARG A 77 18.75 -2.29 10.30
N ILE A 78 18.41 -3.56 10.09
CA ILE A 78 18.85 -4.68 10.93
C ILE A 78 20.35 -4.92 10.77
N PHE A 79 20.85 -4.93 9.53
CA PHE A 79 22.27 -5.13 9.22
C PHE A 79 23.15 -4.08 9.91
N ASN A 80 22.79 -2.80 9.82
CA ASN A 80 23.54 -1.71 10.45
C ASN A 80 23.36 -1.64 11.97
N GLY A 81 22.22 -2.11 12.49
CA GLY A 81 21.86 -2.01 13.91
C GLY A 81 22.33 -3.18 14.78
N ALA A 82 22.78 -4.28 14.19
CA ALA A 82 23.21 -5.48 14.91
C ALA A 82 24.44 -6.15 14.23
N PRO A 83 25.58 -5.45 14.14
CA PRO A 83 26.78 -5.91 13.42
C PRO A 83 27.40 -7.21 13.99
N GLU A 84 27.08 -7.56 15.23
CA GLU A 84 27.57 -8.75 15.92
C GLU A 84 26.80 -10.03 15.61
N LEU A 85 25.62 -9.93 14.97
CA LEU A 85 24.77 -11.08 14.73
C LEU A 85 25.14 -11.81 13.44
N PRO A 86 25.08 -13.15 13.44
CA PRO A 86 25.23 -13.94 12.22
C PRO A 86 24.04 -13.76 11.27
N GLU A 87 24.26 -14.03 9.98
CA GLU A 87 23.24 -13.89 8.93
C GLU A 87 21.92 -14.58 9.26
N GLY A 88 21.96 -15.79 9.82
CA GLY A 88 20.75 -16.53 10.18
C GLY A 88 19.86 -15.78 11.17
N ASP A 89 20.45 -15.13 12.17
CA ASP A 89 19.71 -14.33 13.16
C ASP A 89 19.16 -13.05 12.54
N LEU A 90 19.91 -12.40 11.64
CA LEU A 90 19.44 -11.25 10.88
C LEU A 90 18.21 -11.63 10.02
N THR A 91 18.25 -12.78 9.36
CA THR A 91 17.17 -13.31 8.53
C THR A 91 15.91 -13.64 9.36
N VAL A 92 16.08 -14.25 10.53
CA VAL A 92 14.95 -14.51 11.46
C VAL A 92 14.33 -13.21 11.94
N ARG A 93 15.14 -12.23 12.38
CA ARG A 93 14.64 -10.92 12.82
C ARG A 93 13.92 -10.18 11.70
N ARG A 94 14.48 -10.16 10.50
CA ARG A 94 13.84 -9.53 9.33
C ARG A 94 12.46 -10.13 9.09
N SER A 95 12.38 -11.45 9.05
CA SER A 95 11.12 -12.18 8.82
C SER A 95 10.06 -11.88 9.87
N GLN A 96 10.45 -11.67 11.13
CA GLN A 96 9.54 -11.27 12.21
C GLN A 96 9.03 -9.82 12.07
N VAL A 97 9.85 -8.92 11.54
CA VAL A 97 9.49 -7.52 11.35
C VAL A 97 8.57 -7.34 10.14
N ILE A 98 8.83 -8.05 9.04
CA ILE A 98 8.06 -7.90 7.79
C ILE A 98 6.87 -8.86 7.68
N ARG A 99 6.61 -9.68 8.69
CA ARG A 99 5.41 -10.54 8.67
C ARG A 99 4.14 -9.69 8.65
N LYS A 100 3.10 -10.28 8.07
CA LYS A 100 1.78 -9.68 7.92
C LYS A 100 1.24 -9.05 9.19
N GLU A 101 1.33 -9.72 10.34
CA GLU A 101 0.76 -9.20 11.59
C GLU A 101 1.46 -7.92 12.06
N THR A 102 2.77 -7.84 11.85
CA THR A 102 3.59 -6.67 12.23
C THR A 102 3.30 -5.51 11.28
N LEU A 103 3.25 -5.76 9.97
CA LEU A 103 2.90 -4.73 8.97
C LEU A 103 1.45 -4.23 9.14
N ALA A 104 0.51 -5.13 9.45
CA ALA A 104 -0.86 -4.77 9.77
C ALA A 104 -0.93 -3.88 11.03
N ALA A 105 -0.11 -4.15 12.04
CA ALA A 105 -0.02 -3.30 13.23
C ALA A 105 0.55 -1.92 12.91
N ALA A 106 1.58 -1.83 12.07
CA ALA A 106 2.12 -0.57 11.59
C ALA A 106 1.07 0.24 10.80
N ALA A 107 0.37 -0.40 9.86
CA ALA A 107 -0.72 0.23 9.11
C ALA A 107 -1.84 0.77 10.02
N ARG A 108 -2.22 0.02 11.07
CA ARG A 108 -3.21 0.49 12.07
C ARG A 108 -2.70 1.68 12.87
N SER A 109 -1.41 1.71 13.23
CA SER A 109 -0.84 2.80 14.03
C SER A 109 -0.89 4.16 13.32
N ILE A 110 -0.87 4.16 11.98
CA ILE A 110 -0.99 5.37 11.14
C ILE A 110 -2.40 5.57 10.59
N GLY A 111 -3.38 4.73 11.00
CA GLY A 111 -4.76 4.85 10.53
C GLY A 111 -4.99 4.50 9.06
N LEU A 112 -4.05 3.82 8.39
CA LEU A 112 -4.12 3.54 6.94
C LEU A 112 -5.39 2.80 6.51
N GLY A 113 -5.88 1.90 7.37
CA GLY A 113 -7.12 1.15 7.12
C GLY A 113 -8.38 2.02 7.05
N ASN A 114 -8.35 3.27 7.50
CA ASN A 114 -9.49 4.19 7.40
C ASN A 114 -9.67 4.78 6.00
N TRP A 115 -8.63 4.72 5.18
CA TRP A 115 -8.62 5.27 3.82
C TRP A 115 -8.65 4.19 2.74
N LEU A 116 -8.62 2.92 3.16
CA LEU A 116 -8.72 1.78 2.26
C LEU A 116 -10.08 1.71 1.60
N VAL A 117 -10.06 1.47 0.30
CA VAL A 117 -11.27 1.20 -0.45
C VAL A 117 -11.33 -0.28 -0.76
N MET A 118 -12.41 -0.90 -0.30
CA MET A 118 -12.66 -2.32 -0.42
C MET A 118 -14.11 -2.56 -0.82
N GLY A 119 -14.37 -3.73 -1.37
CA GLY A 119 -15.73 -4.24 -1.52
C GLY A 119 -16.45 -4.36 -0.17
N THR A 120 -17.78 -4.27 -0.21
CA THR A 120 -18.67 -4.33 0.95
C THR A 120 -18.46 -5.62 1.74
N GLY A 121 -18.26 -6.76 1.07
CA GLY A 121 -18.02 -8.04 1.73
C GLY A 121 -16.71 -8.04 2.53
N GLU A 122 -15.64 -7.53 1.94
CA GLU A 122 -14.32 -7.45 2.59
C GLU A 122 -14.33 -6.45 3.75
N SER A 123 -14.96 -5.29 3.56
CA SER A 123 -15.10 -4.27 4.61
C SER A 123 -15.86 -4.80 5.84
N THR A 124 -16.99 -5.49 5.63
CA THR A 124 -17.83 -6.02 6.71
C THR A 124 -17.13 -7.10 7.54
N THR A 125 -16.18 -7.82 6.95
CA THR A 125 -15.38 -8.82 7.68
C THR A 125 -14.13 -8.23 8.36
N GLY A 126 -13.95 -6.91 8.30
CA GLY A 126 -12.81 -6.21 8.90
C GLY A 126 -11.53 -6.31 8.07
N GLY A 127 -11.63 -6.43 6.74
CA GLY A 127 -10.47 -6.51 5.84
C GLY A 127 -9.47 -5.36 6.02
N ASN A 128 -9.95 -4.16 6.31
CA ASN A 128 -9.13 -2.98 6.59
C ASN A 128 -8.24 -3.11 7.83
N LEU A 129 -8.58 -4.01 8.76
CA LEU A 129 -7.81 -4.27 9.97
C LEU A 129 -6.83 -5.44 9.82
N ARG A 130 -7.03 -6.29 8.81
CA ARG A 130 -6.28 -7.54 8.59
C ARG A 130 -4.98 -7.37 7.83
N GLY A 131 -4.65 -6.15 7.39
CA GLY A 131 -3.39 -5.82 6.74
C GLY A 131 -3.18 -6.52 5.40
N LYS A 132 -4.24 -6.83 4.65
CA LYS A 132 -4.14 -7.14 3.22
C LYS A 132 -3.96 -5.84 2.42
N LEU A 133 -2.88 -5.15 2.75
CA LEU A 133 -2.47 -3.87 2.18
C LEU A 133 -1.10 -3.99 1.54
N ILE A 134 -0.33 -5.00 1.98
CA ILE A 134 1.10 -5.22 1.74
C ILE A 134 1.36 -6.73 1.86
#